data_AF-A0A397S6T8-F1
#
_entry.id   AF-A0A397S6T8-F1
#
_cell.length_a   1.000
_cell.length_b   1.000
_cell.length_c   1.000
_cell.angle_alpha   90.00
_cell.angle_beta   90.00
_cell.angle_gamma   90.00
#
_symmetry.space_group_name_H-M   'P 1'
#
loop_
_entity.id
_entity.type
_entity.pdbx_description
1 polymer ?
#
loop_
_entity_poly.entity_id
_entity_poly.type
_entity_poly.pdbx_seq_one_letter_code
_entity_poly.pdbx_strand_id
1 'polypeptide(L)'
;GNLSDAMVRALLAKAPTCDQQDRADEIIDLGEELGGKKKEQLIKVARTYRQLERNTPKAGQPSALCKKKPRHKELDGLVQAQDP
;
A
#
# COMPACT_ATOMS: atom_id res chain seq x y z
N GLY A 1 1.46 4.10 -16.98
CA GLY A 1 1.83 2.81 -16.35
C GLY A 1 0.57 2.07 -15.97
N ASN A 2 0.64 0.75 -15.85
CA ASN A 2 -0.46 -0.04 -15.28
C ASN A 2 -0.39 -0.02 -13.74
N LEU A 3 -1.43 -0.52 -13.06
CA LEU A 3 -1.50 -0.51 -11.59
C LEU A 3 -0.29 -1.20 -10.94
N SER A 4 0.18 -2.29 -11.52
CA SER A 4 1.34 -3.04 -11.00
C SER A 4 2.64 -2.23 -11.02
N ASP A 5 2.91 -1.48 -12.10
CA ASP A 5 4.08 -0.58 -12.17
C ASP A 5 3.98 0.54 -11.12
N ALA A 6 2.77 1.12 -10.94
CA ALA A 6 2.55 2.14 -9.92
C ALA A 6 2.76 1.61 -8.49
N MET A 7 2.33 0.37 -8.22
CA MET A 7 2.54 -0.30 -6.93
C MET A 7 4.03 -0.49 -6.61
N VAL A 8 4.84 -0.92 -7.57
CA VAL A 8 6.28 -1.08 -7.34
C VAL A 8 6.95 0.27 -7.11
N ARG A 9 6.61 1.30 -7.90
CA ARG A 9 7.16 2.65 -7.74
C ARG A 9 6.87 3.25 -6.38
N ALA A 10 5.67 3.00 -5.83
CA ALA A 10 5.25 3.51 -4.52
C ALA A 10 6.08 2.93 -3.34
N LEU A 11 6.76 1.79 -3.52
CA LEU A 11 7.65 1.21 -2.52
C LEU A 11 9.06 1.82 -2.54
N LEU A 12 9.39 2.64 -3.55
CA LEU A 12 10.73 3.22 -3.68
C LEU A 12 10.91 4.43 -2.74
N ALA A 13 12.16 4.66 -2.32
CA ALA A 13 12.54 5.73 -1.39
C ALA A 13 12.10 7.14 -1.82
N LYS A 14 12.04 7.38 -3.13
CA LYS A 14 11.65 8.68 -3.71
C LYS A 14 10.14 8.86 -3.88
N ALA A 15 9.34 7.82 -3.63
CA ALA A 15 7.90 7.93 -3.72
C ALA A 15 7.34 8.84 -2.62
N PRO A 16 6.29 9.63 -2.90
CA PRO A 16 5.54 10.34 -1.88
C PRO A 16 5.14 9.43 -0.71
N THR A 17 5.09 10.00 0.49
CA THR A 17 4.92 9.25 1.74
C THR A 17 3.67 8.37 1.78
N CYS A 18 2.59 8.82 1.15
CA CYS A 18 1.29 8.15 1.17
C CYS A 18 1.00 7.29 -0.05
N ASP A 19 1.89 7.24 -1.05
CA ASP A 19 1.60 6.55 -2.32
C ASP A 19 1.29 5.07 -2.11
N GLN A 20 2.00 4.39 -1.21
CA GLN A 20 1.74 2.98 -0.89
C GLN A 20 0.33 2.78 -0.30
N GLN A 21 -0.16 3.70 0.52
CA GLN A 21 -1.53 3.62 1.03
C GLN A 21 -2.54 3.88 -0.10
N ASP A 22 -2.28 4.87 -0.94
CA ASP A 22 -3.17 5.21 -2.04
C ASP A 22 -3.27 4.05 -3.05
N ARG A 23 -2.16 3.36 -3.35
CA ARG A 23 -2.20 2.13 -4.17
C ARG A 23 -2.91 0.97 -3.47
N ALA A 24 -2.78 0.84 -2.15
CA ALA A 24 -3.55 -0.17 -1.40
C ALA A 24 -5.05 0.11 -1.48
N ASP A 25 -5.47 1.37 -1.36
CA ASP A 25 -6.87 1.76 -1.55
C ASP A 25 -7.37 1.44 -2.97
N GLU A 26 -6.56 1.70 -4.01
CA GLU A 26 -6.91 1.39 -5.41
C GLU A 26 -7.08 -0.12 -5.67
N ILE A 27 -6.32 -0.97 -4.98
CA ILE A 27 -6.50 -2.43 -5.06
C ILE A 27 -7.87 -2.84 -4.49
N ILE A 28 -8.32 -2.17 -3.42
CA ILE A 28 -9.64 -2.43 -2.84
C ILE A 28 -10.73 -1.91 -3.76
N ASP A 29 -10.59 -0.71 -4.33
CA ASP A 29 -11.53 -0.17 -5.34
C ASP A 29 -11.76 -1.19 -6.47
N LEU A 30 -10.66 -1.72 -7.04
CA LEU A 30 -10.73 -2.77 -8.07
C LEU A 30 -11.42 -4.03 -7.56
N GLY A 31 -11.21 -4.39 -6.30
CA GLY A 31 -11.92 -5.48 -5.64
C GLY A 31 -13.43 -5.24 -5.57
N GLU A 32 -13.86 -4.01 -5.28
CA GLU A 32 -15.27 -3.65 -5.24
C GLU A 32 -15.92 -3.71 -6.63
N GLU A 33 -15.22 -3.23 -7.65
CA GLU A 33 -15.65 -3.31 -9.06
C GLU A 33 -15.84 -4.76 -9.52
N LEU A 34 -14.93 -5.67 -9.15
CA LEU A 34 -14.95 -7.06 -9.58
C LEU A 34 -15.90 -7.94 -8.76
N GLY A 35 -16.15 -7.58 -7.50
CA GLY A 35 -17.07 -8.27 -6.60
C GLY A 35 -16.70 -9.72 -6.24
N GLY A 36 -17.58 -10.34 -5.47
CA GLY A 36 -17.51 -11.76 -5.08
C GLY A 36 -16.16 -12.19 -4.48
N LYS A 37 -15.69 -13.38 -4.85
CA LYS A 37 -14.41 -13.94 -4.35
C LYS A 37 -13.20 -13.08 -4.72
N LYS A 38 -13.25 -12.33 -5.82
CA LYS A 38 -12.15 -11.44 -6.24
C LYS A 38 -12.01 -10.25 -5.30
N LYS A 39 -13.13 -9.69 -4.82
CA LYS A 39 -13.11 -8.64 -3.78
C LYS A 39 -12.31 -9.08 -2.56
N GLU A 40 -12.65 -10.25 -2.02
CA GLU A 40 -11.98 -10.80 -0.83
C GLU A 40 -10.48 -11.05 -1.05
N GLN A 41 -10.12 -11.54 -2.23
CA GLN A 41 -8.71 -11.74 -2.61
C GLN A 41 -7.96 -10.41 -2.69
N LEU A 42 -8.54 -9.40 -3.33
CA LEU A 42 -7.89 -8.10 -3.50
C LEU A 42 -7.80 -7.32 -2.18
N ILE A 43 -8.78 -7.44 -1.27
CA ILE A 43 -8.65 -6.91 0.09
C ILE A 43 -7.45 -7.53 0.81
N LYS A 44 -7.25 -8.86 0.71
CA LYS A 44 -6.06 -9.51 1.29
C LYS A 44 -4.77 -8.98 0.68
N VAL A 45 -4.73 -8.82 -0.65
CA VAL A 45 -3.56 -8.25 -1.35
C VAL A 45 -3.29 -6.82 -0.89
N ALA A 46 -4.31 -5.98 -0.79
CA ALA A 46 -4.18 -4.59 -0.34
C ALA A 46 -3.61 -4.48 1.06
N ARG A 47 -4.09 -5.31 2.01
CA ARG A 47 -3.58 -5.35 3.38
C ARG A 47 -2.12 -5.78 3.43
N THR A 48 -1.76 -6.86 2.73
CA THR A 48 -0.36 -7.31 2.62
C THR A 48 0.52 -6.22 2.00
N TYR A 49 0.07 -5.63 0.89
CA TYR A 49 0.80 -4.59 0.19
C TYR A 49 1.02 -3.35 1.05
N ARG A 50 0.01 -2.93 1.84
CA ARG A 50 0.11 -1.79 2.76
C ARG A 50 1.21 -1.96 3.81
N GLN A 51 1.50 -3.21 4.16
CA GLN A 51 2.46 -3.60 5.19
C GLN A 51 3.85 -3.95 4.65
N LEU A 52 4.05 -3.99 3.33
CA LEU A 52 5.38 -4.18 2.75
C LEU A 52 6.32 -3.05 3.15
N GLU A 53 7.60 -3.37 3.32
CA GLU A 53 8.64 -2.38 3.55
C GLU A 53 8.81 -1.47 2.33
N ARG A 54 9.15 -0.22 2.60
CA ARG A 54 9.60 0.72 1.57
C ARG A 54 11.11 0.77 1.60
N ASN A 55 11.73 0.80 0.41
CA ASN A 55 13.16 1.01 0.32
C ASN A 55 13.52 2.39 0.91
N THR A 56 14.64 2.47 1.64
CA THR A 56 15.17 3.71 2.21
C THR A 56 16.63 3.92 1.77
N PRO A 57 17.14 5.17 1.78
CA PRO A 57 18.50 5.44 1.28
C PRO A 57 19.64 4.86 2.14
N LYS A 58 19.35 4.43 3.38
CA LYS A 58 20.32 3.91 4.35
C LYS A 58 19.70 2.71 5.05
N ALA A 59 20.47 1.64 5.23
CA ALA A 59 20.04 0.48 6.00
C ALA A 59 19.67 0.85 7.44
N GLY A 60 18.57 0.29 7.95
CA GLY A 60 18.04 0.57 9.28
C GLY A 60 17.41 1.96 9.43
N GLN A 61 17.25 2.70 8.32
CA GLN A 61 16.51 3.95 8.35
C GLN A 61 15.00 3.65 8.24
N PRO A 62 14.17 4.11 9.20
CA PRO A 62 12.73 3.95 9.08
C PRO A 62 12.18 4.76 7.92
N SER A 63 11.19 4.20 7.23
CA SER A 63 10.46 4.88 6.17
C SER A 63 9.44 5.86 6.76
N ALA A 64 9.24 7.00 6.10
CA ALA A 64 8.26 7.97 6.57
C ALA A 64 6.83 7.37 6.54
N LEU A 65 6.11 7.44 7.66
CA LEU A 65 4.74 6.95 7.78
C LEU A 65 3.74 7.94 7.16
N CYS A 66 2.76 7.40 6.43
CA CYS A 66 1.63 8.17 5.94
C CYS A 66 0.72 8.61 7.11
N LYS A 67 0.32 9.89 7.13
CA LYS A 67 -0.62 10.45 8.12
C LYS A 67 -2.04 10.62 7.59
N LYS A 68 -2.26 10.34 6.31
CA LYS A 68 -3.56 10.40 5.65
C LYS A 68 -4.40 9.22 6.14
N LYS A 69 -5.69 9.43 6.39
CA LYS A 69 -6.63 8.34 6.66
C LYS A 69 -6.87 7.52 5.36
N PRO A 70 -6.86 6.19 5.38
CA PRO A 70 -7.21 5.40 4.20
C PRO A 70 -8.66 5.65 3.76
N ARG A 71 -8.95 5.44 2.48
CA ARG A 71 -10.32 5.52 1.96
C ARG A 71 -11.13 4.30 2.40
N HIS A 72 -10.47 3.15 2.53
CA HIS A 72 -11.08 1.88 2.90
C HIS A 72 -10.75 1.48 4.35
N LYS A 73 -11.79 1.14 5.12
CA LYS A 73 -11.70 0.74 6.54
C LYS A 73 -10.87 -0.53 6.74
N GLU A 74 -10.75 -1.36 5.71
CA GLU A 74 -9.93 -2.58 5.70
C GLU A 74 -8.45 -2.28 5.91
N LEU A 75 -8.03 -1.03 5.69
CA LEU A 75 -6.67 -0.54 5.90
C LEU A 75 -6.51 0.28 7.18
N ASP A 76 -7.57 0.48 7.97
CA ASP A 76 -7.49 1.28 9.21
C ASP A 76 -6.46 0.69 10.18
N GLY A 77 -5.57 1.56 10.67
CA GLY A 77 -4.48 1.18 11.58
C GLY A 77 -3.31 0.45 10.92
N LEU A 78 -3.38 0.14 9.62
CA LEU A 78 -2.26 -0.49 8.91
C LEU A 78 -1.25 0.56 8.45
N VAL A 79 -0.01 0.34 8.82
CA VAL A 79 1.15 1.09 8.36
C VAL A 79 2.14 0.16 7.67
N GLN A 80 3.04 0.73 6.88
CA GLN A 80 4.11 -0.06 6.27
C GLN A 80 5.09 -0.55 7.32
N ALA A 81 5.63 -1.75 7.11
CA ALA A 81 6.74 -2.25 7.90
C ALA A 81 7.96 -1.30 7.81
N GLN A 82 8.76 -1.34 8.87
CA GLN A 82 9.97 -0.54 9.02
C GLN A 82 11.18 -1.47 8.89
N ASP A 83 12.18 -1.02 8.13
CA ASP A 83 13.49 -1.69 8.06
C ASP A 83 14.13 -1.66 9.46
N PRO A 84 14.50 -2.82 10.05
CA PRO A 84 15.01 -2.93 11.42
C PRO A 84 16.39 -2.32 11.66
#